data_AF-A0A524NE02-F1
#
_entry.id   AF-A0A524NE02-F1
#
_cell.length_a   1.000
_cell.length_b   1.000
_cell.length_c   1.000
_cell.angle_alpha   90.00
_cell.angle_beta   90.00
_cell.angle_gamma   90.00
#
_symmetry.space_group_name_H-M   'P 1'
#
loop_
_entity.id
_entity.type
_entity.pdbx_description
1 polymer ?
#
loop_
_entity_poly.entity_id
_entity_poly.type
_entity_poly.pdbx_seq_one_letter_code
_entity_poly.pdbx_strand_id
1 'polypeptide(L)'
;MSILAQMWHTVSASLARLSARERRLVTLFGAVAVIAGVYLFVVEPFMENRERTRRRIETLARDIDAMQALASRIRTLEAAATIPSGDGDTLDSFSLFSFVDKATSASVNPDAVASMNPAKRPLKRGLEESSVELRLTSVTLPE
;
A
#
# COMPACT_ATOMS: atom_id res chain seq x y z
N MET A 1 16.18 17.05 39.91
CA MET A 1 15.51 18.38 39.98
C MET A 1 16.24 19.41 40.87
N SER A 2 17.50 19.19 41.27
CA SER A 2 18.27 20.13 42.12
C SER A 2 19.13 21.15 41.37
N ILE A 3 19.49 20.87 40.12
CA ILE A 3 20.43 21.69 39.32
C ILE A 3 19.81 23.05 38.95
N LEU A 4 18.52 23.07 38.58
CA LEU A 4 17.79 24.30 38.23
C LEU A 4 17.65 25.26 39.42
N ALA A 5 17.36 24.74 40.62
CA ALA A 5 17.24 25.54 41.83
C ALA A 5 18.61 26.13 42.25
N GLN A 6 19.68 25.36 42.09
CA GLN A 6 21.04 25.80 42.42
C GLN A 6 21.55 26.88 41.45
N MET A 7 21.22 26.77 40.16
CA MET A 7 21.49 27.83 39.19
C MET A 7 20.68 29.10 39.48
N TRP A 8 19.42 28.98 39.90
CA TRP A 8 18.60 30.14 40.25
C TRP A 8 19.17 30.92 41.45
N HIS A 9 19.73 30.21 42.42
CA HIS A 9 20.31 30.81 43.61
C HIS A 9 21.62 31.56 43.32
N THR A 10 22.46 31.03 42.42
CA THR A 10 23.71 31.71 42.02
C THR A 10 23.45 32.91 41.12
N VAL A 11 22.46 32.82 40.23
CA VAL A 11 22.03 33.94 39.36
C VAL A 11 21.43 35.07 40.19
N SER A 12 20.55 34.77 41.14
CA SER A 12 19.96 35.81 42.01
C SER A 12 20.99 36.49 42.92
N ALA A 13 21.93 35.72 43.48
CA ALA A 13 23.01 36.25 44.32
C ALA A 13 24.00 37.14 43.54
N SER A 14 24.28 36.81 42.28
CA SER A 14 25.12 37.63 41.40
C SER A 14 24.39 38.89 40.93
N LEU A 15 23.10 38.81 40.58
CA LEU A 15 22.30 39.99 40.24
C LEU A 15 22.15 40.99 41.41
N ALA A 16 22.13 40.51 42.65
CA ALA A 16 22.06 41.37 43.84
C ALA A 16 23.36 42.14 44.11
N ARG A 17 24.50 41.66 43.61
CA ARG A 17 25.82 42.31 43.73
C ARG A 17 26.09 43.37 42.65
N LEU A 18 25.27 43.45 41.61
CA LEU A 18 25.45 44.37 40.49
C LEU A 18 24.92 45.78 40.79
N SER A 19 25.60 46.79 40.27
CA SER A 19 25.15 48.18 40.38
C SER A 19 23.81 48.40 39.65
N ALA A 20 23.06 49.44 40.01
CA ALA A 20 21.73 49.72 39.43
C ALA A 20 21.73 49.97 37.91
N ARG A 21 22.89 50.24 37.30
CA ARG A 21 23.06 50.36 35.85
C ARG A 21 23.28 48.99 35.19
N GLU A 22 24.17 48.18 35.75
CA GLU A 22 24.45 46.83 35.25
C GLU A 22 23.24 45.91 35.39
N ARG A 23 22.49 46.03 36.50
CA ARG A 23 21.25 45.26 36.69
C ARG A 23 20.25 45.52 35.57
N ARG A 24 20.09 46.77 35.12
CA ARG A 24 19.20 47.13 34.00
C ARG A 24 19.63 46.51 32.68
N LEU A 25 20.92 46.56 32.37
CA LEU A 25 21.48 45.93 31.17
C LEU A 25 21.29 44.42 31.20
N VAL A 26 21.63 43.77 32.32
CA VAL A 26 21.48 42.30 32.46
C VAL A 26 20.02 41.89 32.38
N THR A 27 19.09 42.63 32.99
CA THR A 27 17.65 42.33 32.84
C THR A 27 17.17 42.49 31.41
N LEU A 28 17.65 43.49 30.68
CA LEU A 28 17.27 43.72 29.30
C LEU A 28 17.78 42.58 28.40
N PHE A 29 19.08 42.25 28.50
CA PHE A 29 19.67 41.14 27.74
C PHE A 29 19.07 39.79 28.13
N GLY A 30 18.80 39.57 29.41
CA GLY A 30 18.11 38.37 29.89
C GLY A 30 16.70 38.25 29.31
N ALA A 31 15.94 39.34 29.27
CA ALA A 31 14.62 39.36 28.65
C ALA A 31 14.68 39.04 27.15
N VAL A 32 15.62 39.65 26.42
CA VAL A 32 15.83 39.36 24.99
C VAL A 32 16.20 37.90 24.77
N ALA A 33 17.09 37.33 25.59
CA ALA A 33 17.50 35.93 25.49
C ALA A 33 16.32 34.97 25.76
N VAL A 34 15.46 35.28 26.74
CA VAL A 34 14.25 34.50 27.00
C VAL A 34 13.28 34.58 25.83
N ILE A 35 13.04 35.78 25.27
CA ILE A 35 12.18 35.95 24.09
C ILE A 35 12.72 35.18 22.89
N ALA A 36 14.03 35.25 22.63
CA ALA A 36 14.68 34.51 21.56
C ALA A 36 14.56 32.98 21.77
N GLY A 37 14.74 32.52 23.01
CA GLY A 37 14.54 31.13 23.37
C GLY A 37 13.10 30.67 23.12
N VAL A 38 12.10 31.45 23.53
CA VAL A 38 10.69 31.14 23.24
C VAL A 38 10.44 31.10 21.73
N TYR A 39 11.00 32.02 20.96
CA TYR A 39 10.85 32.02 19.52
C TYR A 39 11.42 30.74 18.88
N LEU A 40 12.66 30.36 19.22
CA LEU A 40 13.31 29.14 18.70
C LEU A 40 12.58 27.86 19.16
N PHE A 41 12.21 27.76 20.44
CA PHE A 41 11.64 26.52 21.00
C PHE A 41 10.12 26.38 20.85
N VAL A 42 9.40 27.45 20.51
CA VAL A 42 7.94 27.40 20.34
C VAL A 42 7.53 27.68 18.90
N VAL A 43 8.09 28.71 18.26
CA VAL A 43 7.65 29.13 16.92
C VAL A 43 8.21 28.20 15.85
N GLU A 44 9.51 27.89 15.87
CA GLU A 44 10.10 26.95 14.90
C GLU A 44 9.45 25.56 14.92
N PRO A 45 9.31 24.85 16.05
CA PRO A 45 8.69 23.54 16.03
C PRO A 45 7.21 23.60 15.66
N PHE A 46 6.52 24.72 15.91
CA PHE A 46 5.13 24.90 15.48
C PHE A 46 5.02 25.02 13.96
N MET A 47 5.97 25.72 13.32
CA MET A 47 6.05 25.82 11.86
C MET A 47 6.48 24.50 11.23
N GLU A 48 7.49 23.83 11.79
CA GLU A 48 7.99 22.56 11.26
C GLU A 48 6.94 21.44 11.35
N ASN A 49 6.13 21.41 12.41
CA ASN A 49 5.03 20.45 12.54
C ASN A 49 3.94 20.64 11.46
N ARG A 50 3.71 21.87 10.98
CA ARG A 50 2.77 22.12 9.87
C ARG A 50 3.32 21.57 8.56
N GLU A 51 4.59 21.77 8.29
CA GLU A 51 5.24 21.26 7.07
C GLU A 51 5.33 19.73 7.06
N ARG A 52 5.63 19.11 8.21
CA ARG A 52 5.62 17.65 8.35
C ARG A 52 4.24 17.05 8.07
N THR A 53 3.18 17.69 8.57
CA THR A 53 1.80 17.27 8.30
C THR A 53 1.47 17.39 6.81
N ARG A 54 1.84 18.50 6.17
CA ARG A 54 1.62 18.71 4.73
C ARG A 54 2.34 17.65 3.87
N ARG A 55 3.61 17.37 4.18
CA ARG A 55 4.39 16.33 3.47
C ARG A 55 3.80 14.94 3.65
N ARG A 56 3.27 14.62 4.83
CA ARG A 56 2.58 13.34 5.06
C ARG A 56 1.33 13.20 4.19
N ILE A 57 0.52 14.26 4.09
CA ILE A 57 -0.68 14.27 3.23
C ILE A 57 -0.29 14.06 1.77
N GLU A 58 0.76 14.72 1.30
CA GLU A 58 1.24 14.62 -0.08
C GLU A 58 1.83 13.25 -0.41
N THR A 59 2.49 12.59 0.53
CA THR A 59 2.91 11.19 0.36
C THR A 59 1.71 10.24 0.35
N LEU A 60 0.75 10.42 1.26
CA LEU A 60 -0.44 9.57 1.32
C LEU A 60 -1.30 9.69 0.06
N ALA A 61 -1.41 10.89 -0.50
CA ALA A 61 -2.11 11.12 -1.77
C ALA A 61 -1.45 10.36 -2.93
N ARG A 62 -0.12 10.39 -3.01
CA ARG A 62 0.64 9.63 -4.03
C ARG A 62 0.47 8.12 -3.88
N ASP A 63 0.43 7.62 -2.65
CA ASP A 63 0.20 6.19 -2.40
C ASP A 63 -1.20 5.75 -2.82
N ILE A 64 -2.23 6.59 -2.61
CA ILE A 64 -3.60 6.31 -3.07
C ILE A 64 -3.67 6.24 -4.60
N ASP A 65 -3.01 7.16 -5.31
CA ASP A 65 -2.97 7.14 -6.77
C ASP A 65 -2.28 5.87 -7.29
N ALA A 66 -1.17 5.48 -6.67
CA ALA A 66 -0.47 4.23 -7.00
C ALA A 66 -1.35 2.99 -6.75
N MET A 67 -2.09 2.97 -5.63
CA MET A 67 -3.05 1.90 -5.31
C MET A 67 -4.20 1.83 -6.31
N GLN A 68 -4.75 2.97 -6.74
CA GLN A 68 -5.80 3.00 -7.76
C GLN A 68 -5.29 2.49 -9.11
N ALA A 69 -4.07 2.87 -9.50
CA ALA A 69 -3.43 2.36 -10.71
C ALA A 69 -3.16 0.85 -10.65
N LEU A 70 -2.80 0.31 -9.48
CA LEU A 70 -2.69 -1.14 -9.28
C LEU A 70 -4.05 -1.82 -9.35
N ALA A 71 -5.06 -1.27 -8.68
CA ALA A 71 -6.41 -1.82 -8.67
C ALA A 71 -7.01 -1.86 -10.08
N SER A 72 -6.79 -0.84 -10.90
CA SER A 72 -7.24 -0.84 -12.30
C SER A 72 -6.53 -1.91 -13.13
N ARG A 73 -5.20 -2.08 -12.96
CA ARG A 73 -4.44 -3.15 -13.61
C ARG A 73 -4.94 -4.53 -13.21
N ILE A 74 -5.18 -4.76 -11.92
CA ILE A 74 -5.73 -6.03 -11.42
C ILE A 74 -7.09 -6.29 -12.07
N ARG A 75 -8.00 -5.31 -12.10
CA ARG A 75 -9.30 -5.48 -12.78
C ARG A 75 -9.16 -5.77 -14.26
N THR A 76 -8.21 -5.16 -14.97
CA THR A 76 -7.97 -5.47 -16.38
C THR A 76 -7.41 -6.87 -16.58
N LEU A 77 -6.52 -7.33 -15.69
CA LEU A 77 -5.97 -8.67 -15.70
C LEU A 77 -7.05 -9.70 -15.35
N GLU A 78 -7.92 -9.41 -14.38
CA GLU A 78 -9.07 -10.23 -14.03
C GLU A 78 -10.08 -10.27 -15.18
N ALA A 79 -10.35 -9.16 -15.85
CA ALA A 79 -11.23 -9.12 -17.03
C ALA A 79 -10.63 -9.88 -18.23
N ALA A 80 -9.31 -9.84 -18.41
CA ALA A 80 -8.62 -10.59 -19.45
C ALA A 80 -8.49 -12.10 -19.12
N ALA A 81 -8.36 -12.44 -17.84
CA ALA A 81 -8.32 -13.81 -17.33
C ALA A 81 -9.72 -14.42 -17.21
N THR A 82 -10.75 -13.58 -17.06
CA THR A 82 -12.14 -13.95 -17.26
C THR A 82 -12.31 -14.17 -18.75
N ILE A 83 -12.06 -15.40 -19.19
CA ILE A 83 -12.54 -15.92 -20.47
C ILE A 83 -13.99 -15.47 -20.58
N PRO A 84 -14.44 -14.83 -21.67
CA PRO A 84 -15.83 -14.46 -21.82
C PRO A 84 -16.64 -15.76 -21.79
N SER A 85 -17.17 -16.08 -20.62
CA SER A 85 -18.43 -16.78 -20.48
C SER A 85 -19.40 -15.88 -21.20
N GLY A 86 -19.58 -16.17 -22.49
CA GLY A 86 -20.56 -15.48 -23.31
C GLY A 86 -21.88 -15.43 -22.56
N ASP A 87 -22.54 -14.29 -22.69
CA ASP A 87 -23.86 -13.99 -22.15
C ASP A 87 -24.68 -15.20 -21.72
N GLY A 88 -24.98 -15.25 -20.43
CA GLY A 88 -26.32 -15.64 -19.99
C GLY A 88 -26.71 -17.12 -20.10
N ASP A 89 -25.77 -18.06 -19.94
CA ASP A 89 -26.19 -19.44 -19.67
C ASP A 89 -25.69 -19.88 -18.29
N THR A 90 -26.66 -20.24 -17.47
CA THR A 90 -26.53 -20.70 -16.09
C THR A 90 -25.40 -21.72 -15.93
N LEU A 91 -24.69 -21.70 -14.80
CA LEU A 91 -23.62 -22.66 -14.44
C LEU A 91 -23.99 -24.16 -14.60
N ASP A 92 -25.28 -24.48 -14.82
CA ASP A 92 -25.77 -25.80 -15.21
C ASP A 92 -25.39 -26.26 -16.64
N SER A 93 -25.03 -25.34 -17.55
CA SER A 93 -24.68 -25.68 -18.94
C SER A 93 -23.16 -25.61 -19.25
N PHE A 94 -22.34 -25.23 -18.28
CA PHE A 94 -20.89 -25.20 -18.46
C PHE A 94 -20.31 -26.63 -18.47
N SER A 95 -19.87 -27.09 -19.65
CA SER A 95 -19.24 -28.40 -19.84
C SER A 95 -17.74 -28.24 -20.10
N LEU A 96 -16.90 -28.73 -19.16
CA LEU A 96 -15.43 -28.74 -19.31
C LEU A 96 -14.98 -29.45 -20.58
N PHE A 97 -15.71 -30.46 -21.04
CA PHE A 97 -15.46 -31.14 -22.32
C PHE A 97 -15.56 -30.17 -23.49
N SER A 98 -16.64 -29.37 -23.56
CA SER A 98 -16.85 -28.41 -24.67
C SER A 98 -15.80 -27.31 -24.67
N PHE A 99 -15.33 -26.92 -23.47
CA PHE A 99 -14.25 -25.96 -23.32
C PHE A 99 -12.91 -26.50 -23.85
N VAL A 100 -12.54 -27.72 -23.44
CA VAL A 100 -11.29 -28.37 -23.89
C VAL A 100 -11.33 -28.68 -25.38
N ASP A 101 -12.48 -29.13 -25.91
CA ASP A 101 -12.67 -29.39 -27.34
C ASP A 101 -12.50 -28.13 -28.20
N LYS A 102 -13.11 -27.01 -27.78
CA LYS A 102 -12.96 -25.72 -28.47
C LYS A 102 -11.52 -25.20 -28.43
N ALA A 103 -10.84 -25.33 -27.30
CA ALA A 103 -9.44 -24.93 -27.17
C ALA A 103 -8.50 -25.79 -28.01
N THR A 104 -8.75 -27.10 -28.06
CA THR A 104 -7.97 -28.06 -28.85
C THR A 104 -8.20 -27.83 -30.35
N SER A 105 -9.45 -27.63 -30.77
CA SER A 105 -9.79 -27.31 -32.17
C SER A 105 -9.16 -26.02 -32.68
N ALA A 106 -8.90 -25.05 -31.79
CA ALA A 106 -8.27 -23.77 -32.15
C ALA A 106 -6.74 -23.83 -32.25
N SER A 107 -6.10 -24.83 -31.65
CA SER A 107 -4.64 -24.88 -31.45
C SER A 107 -3.96 -26.15 -31.95
N VAL A 108 -4.73 -27.23 -32.17
CA VAL A 108 -4.23 -28.56 -32.50
C VAL A 108 -5.03 -29.13 -33.68
N ASN A 109 -4.33 -29.75 -34.62
CA ASN A 109 -4.96 -30.41 -35.78
C ASN A 109 -5.83 -31.59 -35.28
N PRO A 110 -7.08 -31.76 -35.76
CA PRO A 110 -7.98 -32.84 -35.33
C PRO A 110 -7.35 -34.24 -35.33
N ASP A 111 -6.47 -34.53 -36.28
CA ASP A 111 -5.78 -35.83 -36.40
C ASP A 111 -4.74 -36.09 -35.29
N ALA A 112 -4.36 -35.07 -34.51
CA ALA A 112 -3.41 -35.19 -33.41
C ALA A 112 -4.07 -35.55 -32.07
N VAL A 113 -5.40 -35.58 -32.00
CA VAL A 113 -6.17 -35.98 -30.80
C VAL A 113 -6.46 -37.48 -30.87
N ALA A 114 -5.77 -38.27 -30.05
CA ALA A 114 -5.94 -39.73 -30.00
C ALA A 114 -7.25 -40.15 -29.32
N SER A 115 -7.60 -39.45 -28.23
CA SER A 115 -8.82 -39.71 -27.46
C SER A 115 -9.08 -38.59 -26.46
N MET A 116 -10.35 -38.30 -26.20
CA MET A 116 -10.80 -37.40 -25.13
C MET A 116 -11.86 -38.12 -24.29
N ASN A 117 -11.62 -38.25 -22.98
CA ASN A 117 -12.49 -38.99 -22.07
C ASN A 117 -12.99 -38.08 -20.93
N PRO A 118 -14.24 -37.61 -20.98
CA PRO A 118 -14.82 -36.82 -19.90
C PRO A 118 -15.31 -37.72 -18.75
N ALA A 119 -14.95 -37.37 -17.53
CA ALA A 119 -15.43 -38.03 -16.31
C ALA A 119 -16.11 -37.01 -15.38
N LYS A 120 -17.16 -37.46 -14.69
CA LYS A 120 -17.84 -36.72 -13.63
C LYS A 120 -17.83 -37.55 -12.36
N ARG A 121 -17.38 -36.97 -11.25
CA ARG A 121 -17.30 -37.64 -9.96
C ARG A 121 -17.98 -36.79 -8.88
N PRO A 122 -18.96 -37.33 -8.14
CA PRO A 122 -19.56 -36.62 -7.03
C PRO A 122 -18.59 -36.54 -5.85
N LEU A 123 -18.46 -35.35 -5.25
CA LEU A 123 -17.65 -35.09 -4.05
C LEU A 123 -18.56 -34.92 -2.81
N LYS A 124 -17.94 -34.98 -1.64
CA LYS A 124 -18.63 -34.69 -0.37
C LYS A 124 -19.06 -33.21 -0.35
N ARG A 125 -20.23 -32.94 0.25
CA ARG A 125 -20.88 -31.61 0.37
C ARG A 125 -21.61 -31.09 -0.89
N GLY A 126 -22.09 -31.98 -1.76
CA GLY A 126 -22.92 -31.57 -2.91
C GLY A 126 -22.14 -30.84 -4.00
N LEU A 127 -20.83 -31.07 -4.06
CA LEU A 127 -19.97 -30.58 -5.13
C LEU A 127 -19.74 -31.71 -6.14
N GLU A 128 -19.63 -31.36 -7.42
CA GLU A 128 -19.27 -32.29 -8.49
C GLU A 128 -17.92 -31.91 -9.08
N GLU A 129 -17.03 -32.88 -9.22
CA GLU A 129 -15.76 -32.72 -9.93
C GLU A 129 -15.94 -33.23 -11.36
N SER A 130 -15.64 -32.38 -12.33
CA SER A 130 -15.57 -32.76 -13.74
C SER A 130 -14.11 -32.76 -14.17
N SER A 131 -13.68 -33.83 -14.84
CA SER A 131 -12.33 -33.97 -15.39
C SER A 131 -12.40 -34.43 -16.85
N VAL A 132 -11.38 -34.07 -17.63
CA VAL A 132 -11.27 -34.47 -19.04
C VAL A 132 -9.86 -34.99 -19.24
N GLU A 133 -9.73 -36.27 -19.57
CA GLU A 133 -8.44 -36.87 -19.93
C GLU A 133 -8.23 -36.75 -21.45
N LEU A 134 -7.12 -36.13 -21.86
CA LEU A 134 -6.77 -35.89 -23.25
C LEU A 134 -5.49 -36.65 -23.61
N ARG A 135 -5.54 -37.45 -24.66
CA ARG A 135 -4.36 -38.13 -25.22
C ARG A 135 -4.06 -37.57 -26.61
N LEU A 136 -2.84 -37.07 -26.79
CA LEU A 136 -2.37 -36.49 -28.05
C LEU A 136 -1.31 -37.40 -28.69
N THR A 137 -1.38 -37.63 -30.00
CA THR A 137 -0.50 -38.59 -30.70
C THR A 137 0.73 -37.93 -31.34
N SER A 138 0.60 -36.67 -31.76
CA SER A 138 1.65 -35.96 -32.50
C SER A 138 1.57 -34.45 -32.27
N VAL A 139 2.02 -34.00 -31.10
CA VAL A 139 2.18 -32.57 -30.84
C VAL A 139 3.59 -32.18 -31.30
N THR A 140 3.68 -31.47 -32.42
CA THR A 140 4.87 -30.64 -32.69
C THR A 140 4.62 -29.31 -31.98
N LEU A 141 5.39 -29.01 -30.93
CA LEU A 141 5.37 -27.67 -30.36
C LEU A 141 5.90 -26.72 -31.46
N PRO A 142 5.18 -25.65 -31.80
CA PRO A 142 5.80 -24.55 -32.50
C PRO A 142 6.91 -23.98 -31.60
N GLU A 143 8.13 -23.84 -32.13
CA GLU A 143 9.19 -23.08 -31.47
C GLU A 143 8.81 -21.61 -31.26
#